data_AF-A0A2J6HKJ4-F1
#
_entry.id   AF-A0A2J6HKJ4-F1
#
_cell.length_a   1.000
_cell.length_b   1.000
_cell.length_c   1.000
_cell.angle_alpha   90.00
_cell.angle_beta   90.00
_cell.angle_gamma   90.00
#
_symmetry.space_group_name_H-M   'P 1'
#
loop_
_entity.id
_entity.type
_entity.pdbx_description
1 polymer ?
#
loop_
_entity_poly.entity_id
_entity_poly.type
_entity_poly.pdbx_seq_one_letter_code
_entity_poly.pdbx_strand_id
1 'polypeptide(L)'
;MHCVSFMLLKNYSLDVIRKRLLVLTPVKMRLETKEGINGCAIINDSYNSDINSLGIALDFLEKNKRFSHKTLILSDILQSGKTEKALAAEIADMLSKRDIDRFIGIGPVLQSNAPLFDNNSEFFASTDEFLRNIDPGSFQNEIILLKGARKFEFEQISHILEAKVHNTVLEVDFNALTENLNFFRSKLSPDTKLMVMVKAFAYGSGVYEIANHLQYHRVDYMAVAYTDEGIELRRAGITTPVMVMSPEEEHLYFLLKYNLEPEIYSFRILKKLFAVLRQWKDGLKEPLPIHIKYDTGMHRLGFRKEDTAELVQIINENKDLIQVSSAFSHFSARDEAEHDEYSRKQIAVFEDVCTQLESKLGYKIMKHIANSSAILRFPQAQFDMVRLGIGLYGVDESSYGADLADVLTFKTHIIQIRELQEGESVGYSRKAISQNKRRIATISVGYADGFQRIMGNGNWQVLLHGKKAAITGNVCMDMCMIDVTNIPEAQEGDEVLLFGEGNSLKDYAKAMNTIAYEALTSVSERVKRVYIQHGS
;
A
#
# COMPACT_ATOMS: atom_id res chain seq x y z
N MET A 1 18.30 25.27 -10.98
CA MET A 1 19.31 25.86 -11.89
C MET A 1 18.82 27.17 -12.52
N HIS A 2 17.78 27.18 -13.34
CA HIS A 2 17.30 28.41 -14.04
C HIS A 2 17.00 29.62 -13.14
N CYS A 3 16.36 29.43 -11.97
CA CYS A 3 16.08 30.54 -11.04
C CYS A 3 17.35 31.18 -10.45
N VAL A 4 18.37 30.37 -10.18
CA VAL A 4 19.67 30.85 -9.67
C VAL A 4 20.38 31.65 -10.74
N SER A 5 20.41 31.14 -11.98
CA SER A 5 21.00 31.84 -13.13
C SER A 5 20.29 33.18 -13.40
N PHE A 6 18.96 33.23 -13.34
CA PHE A 6 18.19 34.47 -13.51
C PHE A 6 18.45 35.48 -12.39
N MET A 7 18.49 35.04 -11.12
CA MET A 7 18.78 35.93 -9.99
C MET A 7 20.21 36.48 -10.02
N LEU A 8 21.18 35.67 -10.46
CA LEU A 8 22.55 36.14 -10.70
C LEU A 8 22.58 37.17 -11.84
N LEU A 9 21.84 36.93 -12.94
CA LEU A 9 21.73 37.87 -14.06
C LEU A 9 21.08 39.21 -13.64
N LYS A 10 20.21 39.19 -12.62
CA LYS A 10 19.57 40.37 -12.04
C LYS A 10 20.35 40.99 -10.87
N ASN A 11 21.61 40.59 -10.66
CA ASN A 11 22.51 41.11 -9.62
C ASN A 11 21.99 40.96 -8.18
N TYR A 12 21.25 39.89 -7.87
CA TYR A 12 20.92 39.55 -6.49
C TYR A 12 22.17 39.00 -5.77
N SER A 13 22.33 39.33 -4.48
CA SER A 13 23.44 38.82 -3.67
C SER A 13 23.29 37.33 -3.37
N LEU A 14 24.43 36.64 -3.19
CA LEU A 14 24.46 35.20 -2.89
C LEU A 14 23.71 34.84 -1.60
N ASP A 15 23.74 35.71 -0.59
CA ASP A 15 22.99 35.50 0.65
C ASP A 15 21.46 35.54 0.45
N VAL A 16 20.98 36.44 -0.42
CA VAL A 16 19.56 36.52 -0.76
C VAL A 16 19.11 35.30 -1.57
N ILE A 17 19.95 34.86 -2.52
CA ILE A 17 19.69 33.65 -3.31
C ILE A 17 19.62 32.43 -2.40
N ARG A 18 20.58 32.28 -1.46
CA ARG A 18 20.63 31.15 -0.51
C ARG A 18 19.42 31.12 0.42
N LYS A 19 19.05 32.26 1.01
CA LYS A 19 17.85 32.35 1.87
C LYS A 19 16.57 32.03 1.10
N ARG A 20 16.43 32.52 -0.14
CA ARG A 20 15.21 32.30 -0.95
C ARG A 20 15.13 30.88 -1.52
N LEU A 21 16.25 30.23 -1.79
CA LEU A 21 16.29 28.81 -2.18
C LEU A 21 15.73 27.89 -1.09
N LEU A 22 15.96 28.21 0.18
CA LEU A 22 15.46 27.44 1.32
C LEU A 22 13.93 27.51 1.50
N VAL A 23 13.29 28.56 0.98
CA VAL A 23 11.83 28.76 1.02
C VAL A 23 11.17 28.46 -0.33
N LEU A 24 11.97 27.98 -1.30
CA LEU A 24 11.49 27.70 -2.64
C LEU A 24 10.65 26.42 -2.58
N THR A 25 9.34 26.58 -2.50
CA THR A 25 8.42 25.45 -2.68
C THR A 25 8.60 24.91 -4.09
N PRO A 26 8.86 23.61 -4.27
CA PRO A 26 8.87 23.02 -5.59
C PRO A 26 7.49 23.23 -6.22
N VAL A 27 7.42 23.99 -7.31
CA VAL A 27 6.23 23.97 -8.16
C VAL A 27 6.21 22.58 -8.77
N LYS A 28 5.19 21.77 -8.42
CA LYS A 28 4.94 20.47 -9.04
C LYS A 28 4.69 20.68 -10.55
N MET A 29 5.77 20.71 -11.33
CA MET A 29 5.74 20.76 -12.80
C MET A 29 5.79 19.34 -13.36
N ARG A 30 4.90 18.46 -12.90
CA ARG A 30 4.81 17.08 -13.38
C ARG A 30 3.34 16.71 -13.56
N LEU A 31 3.05 16.10 -14.71
CA LEU A 31 1.84 15.33 -14.96
C LEU A 31 1.66 14.34 -13.78
N GLU A 32 0.78 14.68 -12.85
CA GLU A 32 0.48 13.87 -11.67
C GLU A 32 -0.78 13.06 -11.96
N THR A 33 -0.70 11.73 -11.83
CA THR A 33 -1.87 10.87 -11.95
C THR A 33 -2.51 10.69 -10.58
N LYS A 34 -3.75 11.13 -10.43
CA LYS A 34 -4.59 10.96 -9.26
C LYS A 34 -5.68 9.92 -9.50
N GLU A 35 -6.21 9.36 -8.42
CA GLU A 35 -7.35 8.45 -8.47
C GLU A 35 -8.66 9.25 -8.61
N GLY A 36 -9.44 8.95 -9.63
CA GLY A 36 -10.72 9.57 -9.91
C GLY A 36 -11.91 8.75 -9.39
N ILE A 37 -13.08 9.36 -9.34
CA ILE A 37 -14.36 8.70 -9.06
C ILE A 37 -14.64 7.57 -10.07
N ASN A 38 -15.51 6.62 -9.69
CA ASN A 38 -16.03 5.58 -10.58
C ASN A 38 -14.95 4.76 -11.33
N GLY A 39 -13.83 4.49 -10.68
CA GLY A 39 -12.72 3.73 -11.26
C GLY A 39 -11.90 4.51 -12.29
N CYS A 40 -12.03 5.84 -12.35
CA CYS A 40 -11.28 6.68 -13.29
C CYS A 40 -9.86 6.99 -12.76
N ALA A 41 -9.00 7.47 -13.65
CA ALA A 41 -7.71 8.09 -13.29
C ALA A 41 -7.64 9.50 -13.87
N ILE A 42 -7.03 10.45 -13.14
CA ILE A 42 -6.95 11.84 -13.54
C ILE A 42 -5.48 12.22 -13.72
N ILE A 43 -5.08 12.60 -14.93
CA ILE A 43 -3.79 13.22 -15.17
C ILE A 43 -3.98 14.74 -15.03
N ASN A 44 -3.43 15.33 -13.98
CA ASN A 44 -3.58 16.76 -13.71
C ASN A 44 -2.38 17.56 -14.27
N ASP A 45 -2.66 18.43 -15.25
CA ASP A 45 -1.78 19.44 -15.85
C ASP A 45 -2.47 20.83 -15.87
N SER A 46 -3.05 21.23 -14.74
CA SER A 46 -3.88 22.44 -14.61
C SER A 46 -3.10 23.77 -14.53
N TYR A 47 -1.77 23.74 -14.62
CA TYR A 47 -0.91 24.92 -14.46
C TYR A 47 -0.11 25.30 -15.71
N ASN A 48 -0.04 24.45 -16.73
CA ASN A 48 0.66 24.75 -17.96
C ASN A 48 -0.28 24.62 -19.16
N SER A 49 -0.45 25.69 -19.93
CA SER A 49 -1.35 25.73 -21.08
C SER A 49 -0.66 26.42 -22.24
N ASP A 50 0.19 25.67 -22.94
CA ASP A 50 0.76 26.01 -24.22
C ASP A 50 0.61 24.81 -25.18
N ILE A 51 0.69 25.08 -26.48
CA ILE A 51 0.43 24.05 -27.51
C ILE A 51 1.49 22.93 -27.51
N ASN A 52 2.74 23.22 -27.16
CA ASN A 52 3.80 22.22 -27.11
C ASN A 52 3.62 21.30 -25.89
N SER A 53 3.25 21.86 -24.74
CA SER A 53 2.94 21.05 -23.56
C SER A 53 1.68 20.22 -23.72
N LEU A 54 0.72 20.63 -24.58
CA LEU A 54 -0.44 19.79 -24.91
C LEU A 54 -0.02 18.51 -25.62
N GLY A 55 0.90 18.60 -26.60
CA GLY A 55 1.43 17.41 -27.27
C GLY A 55 2.06 16.39 -26.31
N ILE A 56 2.86 16.86 -25.35
CA ILE A 56 3.50 16.01 -24.33
C ILE A 56 2.46 15.34 -23.42
N ALA A 57 1.45 16.09 -22.98
CA ALA A 57 0.39 15.56 -22.12
C ALA A 57 -0.45 14.49 -22.84
N LEU A 58 -0.72 14.69 -24.13
CA LEU A 58 -1.41 13.72 -24.98
C LEU A 58 -0.59 12.44 -25.19
N ASP A 59 0.73 12.56 -25.44
CA ASP A 59 1.62 11.39 -25.54
C ASP A 59 1.65 10.59 -24.22
N PHE A 60 1.53 11.27 -23.07
CA PHE A 60 1.46 10.63 -21.76
C PHE A 60 0.14 9.88 -21.56
N LEU A 61 -0.98 10.48 -21.96
CA LEU A 61 -2.31 9.86 -21.94
C LEU A 61 -2.33 8.56 -22.77
N GLU A 62 -1.75 8.59 -23.98
CA GLU A 62 -1.73 7.43 -24.89
C GLU A 62 -0.85 6.26 -24.41
N LYS A 63 0.20 6.52 -23.64
CA LYS A 63 1.03 5.46 -23.05
C LYS A 63 0.29 4.62 -22.02
N ASN A 64 -0.81 5.13 -21.47
CA ASN A 64 -1.59 4.41 -20.47
C ASN A 64 -2.51 3.39 -21.12
N LYS A 65 -2.08 2.12 -21.11
CA LYS A 65 -2.86 0.98 -21.65
C LYS A 65 -3.84 0.37 -20.66
N ARG A 66 -3.94 0.90 -19.44
CA ARG A 66 -4.84 0.37 -18.39
C ARG A 66 -6.30 0.68 -18.70
N PHE A 67 -6.58 1.79 -19.38
CA PHE A 67 -7.92 2.28 -19.66
C PHE A 67 -8.22 2.22 -21.15
N SER A 68 -9.40 1.72 -21.51
CA SER A 68 -9.86 1.64 -22.90
C SER A 68 -10.52 2.93 -23.39
N HIS A 69 -10.97 3.80 -22.48
CA HIS A 69 -11.57 5.09 -22.80
C HIS A 69 -10.73 6.25 -22.24
N LYS A 70 -10.59 7.30 -23.04
CA LYS A 70 -9.76 8.48 -22.77
C LYS A 70 -10.55 9.76 -23.00
N THR A 71 -10.60 10.60 -21.98
CA THR A 71 -11.24 11.91 -22.01
C THR A 71 -10.21 13.03 -21.87
N LEU A 72 -10.29 14.07 -22.70
CA LEU A 72 -9.52 15.31 -22.56
C LEU A 72 -10.43 16.45 -22.13
N ILE A 73 -10.07 17.15 -21.05
CA ILE A 73 -10.67 18.42 -20.64
C ILE A 73 -9.62 19.52 -20.81
N LEU A 74 -9.87 20.45 -21.74
CA LEU A 74 -8.93 21.49 -22.14
C LEU A 74 -9.53 22.88 -21.95
N SER A 75 -8.80 23.78 -21.30
CA SER A 75 -9.17 25.20 -21.30
C SER A 75 -8.71 25.92 -22.57
N ASP A 76 -9.21 27.13 -22.81
CA ASP A 76 -8.56 28.03 -23.78
C ASP A 76 -7.05 28.19 -23.47
N ILE A 77 -6.24 28.15 -24.53
CA ILE A 77 -4.80 28.40 -24.47
C ILE A 77 -4.56 29.90 -24.67
N LEU A 78 -3.98 30.56 -23.66
CA LEU A 78 -3.74 32.00 -23.68
C LEU A 78 -2.38 32.33 -24.33
N GLN A 79 -2.30 33.48 -25.01
CA GLN A 79 -1.04 34.06 -25.50
C GLN A 79 -0.23 33.18 -26.47
N SER A 80 -0.88 32.40 -27.33
CA SER A 80 -0.22 31.51 -28.31
C SER A 80 0.49 32.24 -29.46
N GLY A 81 0.28 33.55 -29.62
CA GLY A 81 0.77 34.33 -30.77
C GLY A 81 0.04 34.03 -32.08
N LYS A 82 -0.99 33.19 -32.07
CA LYS A 82 -1.84 32.84 -33.22
C LYS A 82 -3.23 33.46 -33.08
N THR A 83 -3.94 33.59 -34.19
CA THR A 83 -5.38 33.93 -34.16
C THR A 83 -6.16 32.80 -33.50
N GLU A 84 -7.20 33.11 -32.73
CA GLU A 84 -8.06 32.16 -32.02
C GLU A 84 -8.53 30.98 -32.90
N LYS A 85 -9.01 31.27 -34.11
CA LYS A 85 -9.45 30.24 -35.08
C LYS A 85 -8.32 29.32 -35.55
N ALA A 86 -7.13 29.85 -35.76
CA ALA A 86 -5.97 29.06 -36.19
C ALA A 86 -5.47 28.15 -35.07
N LEU A 87 -5.53 28.63 -33.82
CA LEU A 87 -5.19 27.82 -32.64
C LEU A 87 -6.20 26.69 -32.43
N ALA A 88 -7.50 26.99 -32.52
CA ALA A 88 -8.55 25.97 -32.40
C ALA A 88 -8.44 24.91 -33.51
N ALA A 89 -8.14 25.31 -34.75
CA ALA A 89 -7.92 24.37 -35.86
C ALA A 89 -6.70 23.46 -35.64
N GLU A 90 -5.61 23.98 -35.07
CA GLU A 90 -4.43 23.19 -34.72
C GLU A 90 -4.71 22.19 -33.60
N ILE A 91 -5.45 22.60 -32.56
CA ILE A 91 -5.90 21.68 -31.50
C ILE A 91 -6.77 20.58 -32.11
N ALA A 92 -7.78 20.92 -32.93
CA ALA A 92 -8.63 19.94 -33.58
C ALA A 92 -7.83 18.94 -34.43
N ASP A 93 -6.87 19.42 -35.22
CA ASP A 93 -5.96 18.55 -36.00
C ASP A 93 -5.13 17.62 -35.09
N MET A 94 -4.62 18.12 -33.97
CA MET A 94 -3.89 17.30 -32.99
C MET A 94 -4.76 16.21 -32.35
N LEU A 95 -6.02 16.50 -32.04
CA LEU A 95 -6.95 15.54 -31.45
C LEU A 95 -7.37 14.48 -32.48
N SER A 96 -7.64 14.87 -33.72
CA SER A 96 -8.05 13.94 -34.80
C SER A 96 -7.02 12.86 -35.15
N LYS A 97 -5.75 13.11 -34.81
CA LYS A 97 -4.61 12.20 -35.06
C LYS A 97 -4.33 11.25 -33.89
N ARG A 98 -5.13 11.32 -32.83
CA ARG A 98 -4.88 10.63 -31.56
C ARG A 98 -6.10 9.85 -31.11
N ASP A 99 -5.86 8.89 -30.24
CA ASP A 99 -6.90 8.01 -29.71
C ASP A 99 -7.56 8.65 -28.48
N ILE A 100 -8.49 9.57 -28.72
CA ILE A 100 -9.26 10.30 -27.69
C ILE A 100 -10.75 10.12 -27.98
N ASP A 101 -11.47 9.52 -27.03
CA ASP A 101 -12.89 9.18 -27.21
C ASP A 101 -13.82 10.37 -27.02
N ARG A 102 -13.48 11.24 -26.06
CA ARG A 102 -14.31 12.36 -25.61
C ARG A 102 -13.46 13.60 -25.37
N PHE A 103 -13.94 14.74 -25.86
CA PHE A 103 -13.29 16.04 -25.70
C PHE A 103 -14.22 17.04 -25.03
N ILE A 104 -13.72 17.78 -24.04
CA ILE A 104 -14.44 18.84 -23.35
C ILE A 104 -13.62 20.12 -23.43
N GLY A 105 -14.11 21.10 -24.19
CA GLY A 105 -13.50 22.41 -24.33
C GLY A 105 -14.13 23.43 -23.38
N ILE A 106 -13.31 24.11 -22.56
CA ILE A 106 -13.78 25.12 -21.60
C ILE A 106 -13.15 26.48 -21.92
N GLY A 107 -13.99 27.41 -22.35
CA GLY A 107 -13.62 28.79 -22.62
C GLY A 107 -14.28 29.35 -23.88
N PRO A 108 -14.38 30.68 -24.01
CA PRO A 108 -15.04 31.34 -25.13
C PRO A 108 -14.38 31.04 -26.48
N VAL A 109 -13.06 30.81 -26.54
CA VAL A 109 -12.37 30.54 -27.81
C VAL A 109 -12.70 29.14 -28.32
N LEU A 110 -12.58 28.11 -27.49
CA LEU A 110 -12.95 26.74 -27.85
C LEU A 110 -14.44 26.65 -28.18
N GLN A 111 -15.31 27.29 -27.38
CA GLN A 111 -16.76 27.26 -27.60
C GLN A 111 -17.16 27.94 -28.92
N SER A 112 -16.61 29.11 -29.24
CA SER A 112 -16.92 29.82 -30.50
C SER A 112 -16.42 29.08 -31.75
N ASN A 113 -15.46 28.17 -31.59
CA ASN A 113 -14.90 27.35 -32.65
C ASN A 113 -15.32 25.87 -32.57
N ALA A 114 -16.37 25.55 -31.81
CA ALA A 114 -16.92 24.20 -31.67
C ALA A 114 -17.13 23.43 -33.00
N PRO A 115 -17.56 24.06 -34.12
CA PRO A 115 -17.72 23.35 -35.40
C PRO A 115 -16.44 22.77 -36.01
N LEU A 116 -15.26 23.07 -35.46
CA LEU A 116 -13.98 22.51 -35.91
C LEU A 116 -13.69 21.13 -35.30
N PHE A 117 -14.43 20.72 -34.27
CA PHE A 117 -14.18 19.50 -33.51
C PHE A 117 -15.26 18.44 -33.80
N ASP A 118 -14.93 17.17 -33.52
CA ASP A 118 -15.82 16.02 -33.79
C ASP A 118 -17.07 16.02 -32.91
N ASN A 119 -18.10 15.26 -33.33
CA ASN A 119 -19.43 15.21 -32.69
C ASN A 119 -19.42 14.71 -31.23
N ASN A 120 -18.34 14.08 -30.76
CA ASN A 120 -18.19 13.64 -29.36
C ASN A 120 -17.56 14.73 -28.46
N SER A 121 -17.59 15.99 -28.92
CA SER A 121 -17.02 17.13 -28.20
C SER A 121 -18.10 17.97 -27.50
N GLU A 122 -17.85 18.34 -26.26
CA GLU A 122 -18.71 19.23 -25.46
C GLU A 122 -17.99 20.56 -25.19
N PHE A 123 -18.74 21.66 -25.12
CA PHE A 123 -18.16 23.00 -24.95
C PHE A 123 -18.88 23.83 -23.92
N PHE A 124 -18.11 24.51 -23.07
CA PHE A 124 -18.60 25.37 -21.99
C PHE A 124 -17.90 26.73 -22.05
N ALA A 125 -18.60 27.82 -21.76
CA ALA A 125 -18.03 29.17 -21.81
C ALA A 125 -17.05 29.42 -20.66
N SER A 126 -17.24 28.74 -19.53
CA SER A 126 -16.39 28.86 -18.35
C SER A 126 -16.38 27.59 -17.49
N THR A 127 -15.41 27.51 -16.58
CA THR A 127 -15.33 26.45 -15.57
C THR A 127 -16.60 26.41 -14.70
N ASP A 128 -17.16 27.55 -14.30
CA ASP A 128 -18.40 27.60 -13.50
C ASP A 128 -19.62 27.06 -14.26
N GLU A 129 -19.68 27.25 -15.58
CA GLU A 129 -20.74 26.67 -16.40
C GLU A 129 -20.57 25.15 -16.50
N PHE A 130 -19.34 24.69 -16.71
CA PHE A 130 -19.05 23.26 -16.70
C PHE A 130 -19.42 22.61 -15.36
N LEU A 131 -18.97 23.18 -14.24
CA LEU A 131 -19.22 22.64 -12.90
C LEU A 131 -20.70 22.60 -12.50
N ARG A 132 -21.54 23.45 -13.08
CA ARG A 132 -23.00 23.43 -12.84
C ARG A 132 -23.74 22.38 -13.67
N ASN A 133 -23.18 21.98 -14.80
CA ASN A 133 -23.84 21.08 -15.76
C ASN A 133 -23.22 19.68 -15.79
N ILE A 134 -22.03 19.50 -15.21
CA ILE A 134 -21.36 18.21 -15.16
C ILE A 134 -22.15 17.22 -14.30
N ASP A 135 -22.36 16.02 -14.82
CA ASP A 135 -22.73 14.85 -14.04
C ASP A 135 -21.46 14.01 -13.77
N PRO A 136 -20.94 13.96 -12.54
CA PRO A 136 -19.78 13.14 -12.21
C PRO A 136 -20.00 11.64 -12.50
N GLY A 137 -21.26 11.17 -12.50
CA GLY A 137 -21.62 9.79 -12.86
C GLY A 137 -21.39 9.44 -14.34
N SER A 138 -21.22 10.46 -15.20
CA SER A 138 -20.93 10.28 -16.63
C SER A 138 -19.49 9.81 -16.90
N PHE A 139 -18.60 9.90 -15.91
CA PHE A 139 -17.22 9.42 -16.01
C PHE A 139 -17.10 8.04 -15.37
N GLN A 140 -16.70 7.03 -16.12
CA GLN A 140 -16.62 5.64 -15.63
C GLN A 140 -15.48 4.86 -16.28
N ASN A 141 -14.61 4.25 -15.45
CA ASN A 141 -13.50 3.40 -15.88
C ASN A 141 -12.67 3.98 -17.05
N GLU A 142 -12.40 5.28 -17.00
CA GLU A 142 -11.67 6.01 -18.04
C GLU A 142 -10.52 6.82 -17.47
N ILE A 143 -9.61 7.26 -18.33
CA ILE A 143 -8.53 8.17 -17.96
C ILE A 143 -8.83 9.58 -18.47
N ILE A 144 -8.74 10.56 -17.56
CA ILE A 144 -9.12 11.95 -17.79
C ILE A 144 -7.86 12.81 -17.74
N LEU A 145 -7.52 13.47 -18.83
CA LEU A 145 -6.47 14.48 -18.86
C LEU A 145 -7.07 15.87 -18.62
N LEU A 146 -6.70 16.51 -17.51
CA LEU A 146 -7.05 17.88 -17.20
C LEU A 146 -5.90 18.80 -17.61
N LYS A 147 -6.11 19.64 -18.62
CA LYS A 147 -5.12 20.65 -19.04
C LYS A 147 -5.74 22.03 -19.09
N GLY A 148 -5.22 22.94 -18.27
CA GLY A 148 -5.83 24.25 -18.08
C GLY A 148 -4.83 25.37 -17.89
N ALA A 149 -5.17 26.56 -18.37
CA ALA A 149 -4.48 27.79 -17.98
C ALA A 149 -4.95 28.19 -16.57
N ARG A 150 -4.03 28.72 -15.75
CA ARG A 150 -4.29 29.05 -14.34
C ARG A 150 -5.55 29.90 -14.09
N LYS A 151 -5.93 30.78 -15.04
CA LYS A 151 -7.13 31.64 -14.96
C LYS A 151 -8.44 30.83 -14.92
N PHE A 152 -8.46 29.61 -15.44
CA PHE A 152 -9.65 28.75 -15.49
C PHE A 152 -9.81 27.87 -14.26
N GLU A 153 -8.85 27.86 -13.33
CA GLU A 153 -8.98 27.19 -12.02
C GLU A 153 -9.43 25.72 -12.11
N PHE A 154 -8.86 24.95 -13.05
CA PHE A 154 -9.17 23.53 -13.26
C PHE A 154 -8.91 22.64 -12.03
N GLU A 155 -8.23 23.14 -11.00
CA GLU A 155 -8.18 22.49 -9.69
C GLU A 155 -9.58 22.20 -9.12
N GLN A 156 -10.56 23.08 -9.37
CA GLN A 156 -11.95 22.85 -8.95
C GLN A 156 -12.56 21.62 -9.65
N ILE A 157 -12.26 21.44 -10.94
CA ILE A 157 -12.66 20.25 -11.72
C ILE A 157 -11.94 19.02 -11.18
N SER A 158 -10.62 19.12 -10.98
CA SER A 158 -9.83 18.04 -10.36
C SER A 158 -10.43 17.61 -9.04
N HIS A 159 -10.85 18.52 -8.17
CA HIS A 159 -11.41 18.22 -6.85
C HIS A 159 -12.77 17.49 -6.88
N ILE A 160 -13.56 17.66 -7.95
CA ILE A 160 -14.88 17.01 -8.09
C ILE A 160 -14.74 15.64 -8.74
N LEU A 161 -13.82 15.51 -9.69
CA LEU A 161 -13.54 14.24 -10.36
C LEU A 161 -12.60 13.35 -9.54
N GLU A 162 -11.75 13.93 -8.70
CA GLU A 162 -10.91 13.18 -7.76
C GLU A 162 -11.83 12.43 -6.81
N ALA A 163 -11.52 11.17 -6.56
CA ALA A 163 -12.25 10.41 -5.56
C ALA A 163 -12.14 11.18 -4.23
N LYS A 164 -13.25 11.75 -3.75
CA LYS A 164 -13.33 12.35 -2.41
C LYS A 164 -13.26 11.20 -1.40
N VAL A 165 -12.04 10.77 -1.11
CA VAL A 165 -11.74 9.75 -0.12
C VAL A 165 -11.50 10.45 1.20
N HIS A 166 -12.01 9.89 2.29
CA HIS A 166 -11.75 10.33 3.65
C HIS A 166 -10.28 10.78 3.82
N ASN A 167 -10.05 11.97 4.39
CA ASN A 167 -8.72 12.53 4.66
C ASN A 167 -7.88 11.72 5.68
N THR A 168 -8.46 10.65 6.23
CA THR A 168 -7.77 9.69 7.08
C THR A 168 -7.08 8.67 6.20
N VAL A 169 -5.74 8.61 6.30
CA VAL A 169 -4.90 7.82 5.40
C VAL A 169 -3.88 6.99 6.17
N LEU A 170 -3.57 5.82 5.62
CA LEU A 170 -2.44 4.99 6.01
C LEU A 170 -1.38 5.11 4.92
N GLU A 171 -0.31 5.85 5.19
CA GLU A 171 0.81 6.00 4.26
C GLU A 171 1.78 4.82 4.40
N VAL A 172 2.34 4.39 3.28
CA VAL A 172 3.33 3.32 3.17
C VAL A 172 4.57 3.88 2.48
N ASP A 173 5.69 3.94 3.19
CA ASP A 173 6.96 4.43 2.66
C ASP A 173 7.77 3.29 2.01
N PHE A 174 7.90 3.33 0.69
CA PHE A 174 8.65 2.33 -0.07
C PHE A 174 10.17 2.43 0.11
N ASN A 175 10.70 3.59 0.46
CA ASN A 175 12.11 3.71 0.76
C ASN A 175 12.40 3.06 2.11
N ALA A 176 11.61 3.33 3.15
CA ALA A 176 11.72 2.67 4.45
C ALA A 176 11.53 1.14 4.33
N LEU A 177 10.58 0.69 3.50
CA LEU A 177 10.36 -0.73 3.20
C LEU A 177 11.62 -1.37 2.58
N THR A 178 12.27 -0.68 1.64
CA THR A 178 13.51 -1.12 1.00
C THR A 178 14.70 -1.11 1.96
N GLU A 179 14.80 -0.10 2.83
CA GLU A 179 15.83 -0.03 3.87
C GLU A 179 15.73 -1.23 4.82
N ASN A 180 14.53 -1.52 5.31
CA ASN A 180 14.29 -2.70 6.15
C ASN A 180 14.60 -4.00 5.40
N LEU A 181 14.17 -4.13 4.13
CA LEU A 181 14.48 -5.29 3.30
C LEU A 181 16.00 -5.52 3.18
N ASN A 182 16.75 -4.44 2.94
CA ASN A 182 18.21 -4.49 2.82
C ASN A 182 18.90 -4.75 4.17
N PHE A 183 18.35 -4.21 5.26
CA PHE A 183 18.82 -4.52 6.60
C PHE A 183 18.74 -6.03 6.85
N PHE A 184 17.59 -6.67 6.63
CA PHE A 184 17.45 -8.11 6.83
C PHE A 184 18.37 -8.91 5.91
N ARG A 185 18.48 -8.54 4.62
CA ARG A 185 19.44 -9.16 3.68
C ARG A 185 20.88 -9.08 4.19
N SER A 186 21.27 -7.96 4.80
CA SER A 186 22.63 -7.82 5.34
C SER A 186 22.96 -8.79 6.49
N LYS A 187 21.94 -9.37 7.13
CA LYS A 187 22.09 -10.36 8.22
C LYS A 187 22.08 -11.80 7.73
N LEU A 188 21.79 -12.03 6.44
CA LEU A 188 21.72 -13.37 5.86
C LEU A 188 23.07 -13.83 5.34
N SER A 189 23.26 -15.15 5.36
CA SER A 189 24.36 -15.78 4.62
C SER A 189 24.14 -15.59 3.11
N PRO A 190 25.21 -15.50 2.29
CA PRO A 190 25.10 -15.12 0.88
C PRO A 190 24.13 -15.96 0.03
N ASP A 191 23.99 -17.25 0.33
CA ASP A 191 23.15 -18.19 -0.42
C ASP A 191 21.73 -18.35 0.17
N THR A 192 21.45 -17.71 1.32
CA THR A 192 20.15 -17.83 1.99
C THR A 192 19.11 -16.98 1.26
N LYS A 193 18.04 -17.63 0.79
CA LYS A 193 16.92 -16.97 0.13
C LYS A 193 16.03 -16.22 1.10
N LEU A 194 15.26 -15.26 0.58
CA LEU A 194 14.31 -14.46 1.34
C LEU A 194 12.89 -14.61 0.79
N MET A 195 12.02 -15.19 1.62
CA MET A 195 10.58 -15.21 1.39
C MET A 195 9.93 -14.06 2.17
N VAL A 196 9.14 -13.22 1.48
CA VAL A 196 8.39 -12.13 2.13
C VAL A 196 6.94 -12.51 2.32
N MET A 197 6.44 -12.34 3.54
CA MET A 197 5.04 -12.59 3.90
C MET A 197 4.20 -11.36 3.51
N VAL A 198 3.40 -11.49 2.45
CA VAL A 198 2.52 -10.41 1.93
C VAL A 198 1.04 -10.60 2.31
N LYS A 199 0.77 -11.53 3.24
CA LYS A 199 -0.57 -11.82 3.78
C LYS A 199 -1.16 -10.66 4.60
N ALA A 200 -2.50 -10.60 4.65
CA ALA A 200 -3.28 -9.72 5.54
C ALA A 200 -3.22 -8.21 5.28
N PHE A 201 -2.55 -7.76 4.22
CA PHE A 201 -2.75 -6.43 3.62
C PHE A 201 -3.84 -6.44 2.53
N ALA A 202 -4.43 -7.63 2.26
CA ALA A 202 -5.35 -7.96 1.16
C ALA A 202 -6.76 -7.42 1.31
N TYR A 203 -7.08 -6.81 2.45
CA TYR A 203 -8.38 -6.21 2.70
C TYR A 203 -8.25 -4.69 2.56
N GLY A 204 -8.23 -4.22 1.31
CA GLY A 204 -8.15 -2.79 0.96
C GLY A 204 -6.94 -2.43 0.11
N SER A 205 -7.04 -2.79 -1.18
CA SER A 205 -6.30 -2.28 -2.36
C SER A 205 -4.77 -2.29 -2.39
N GLY A 206 -4.09 -2.66 -1.31
CA GLY A 206 -2.67 -2.31 -1.15
C GLY A 206 -1.59 -3.39 -1.30
N VAL A 207 -2.00 -4.64 -1.50
CA VAL A 207 -1.08 -5.78 -1.62
C VAL A 207 -0.29 -5.72 -2.91
N TYR A 208 -0.91 -5.20 -3.97
CA TYR A 208 -0.31 -5.16 -5.29
C TYR A 208 0.95 -4.28 -5.32
N GLU A 209 0.86 -3.05 -4.85
CA GLU A 209 1.94 -2.08 -4.95
C GLU A 209 3.16 -2.55 -4.13
N ILE A 210 2.92 -3.09 -2.93
CA ILE A 210 3.96 -3.70 -2.09
C ILE A 210 4.56 -4.92 -2.79
N ALA A 211 3.75 -5.85 -3.31
CA ALA A 211 4.25 -7.04 -3.98
C ALA A 211 5.05 -6.69 -5.24
N ASN A 212 4.60 -5.72 -6.04
CA ASN A 212 5.31 -5.29 -7.23
C ASN A 212 6.65 -4.62 -6.88
N HIS A 213 6.68 -3.81 -5.83
CA HIS A 213 7.91 -3.22 -5.29
C HIS A 213 8.90 -4.31 -4.81
N LEU A 214 8.42 -5.31 -4.07
CA LEU A 214 9.23 -6.44 -3.61
C LEU A 214 9.75 -7.29 -4.79
N GLN A 215 8.94 -7.52 -5.82
CA GLN A 215 9.36 -8.18 -7.05
C GLN A 215 10.46 -7.37 -7.76
N TYR A 216 10.31 -6.05 -7.88
CA TYR A 216 11.34 -5.17 -8.44
C TYR A 216 12.66 -5.29 -7.67
N HIS A 217 12.58 -5.36 -6.34
CA HIS A 217 13.71 -5.61 -5.46
C HIS A 217 14.18 -7.06 -5.40
N ARG A 218 13.64 -7.96 -6.25
CA ARG A 218 14.06 -9.35 -6.45
C ARG A 218 14.03 -10.20 -5.17
N VAL A 219 12.93 -10.16 -4.43
CA VAL A 219 12.69 -11.16 -3.38
C VAL A 219 12.54 -12.55 -4.03
N ASP A 220 13.06 -13.59 -3.37
CA ASP A 220 13.10 -14.94 -3.95
C ASP A 220 11.72 -15.60 -3.97
N TYR A 221 10.94 -15.36 -2.92
CA TYR A 221 9.58 -15.90 -2.74
C TYR A 221 8.66 -14.86 -2.10
N MET A 222 7.37 -15.01 -2.37
CA MET A 222 6.30 -14.38 -1.62
C MET A 222 5.41 -15.44 -1.00
N ALA A 223 4.75 -15.12 0.12
CA ALA A 223 3.79 -16.00 0.74
C ALA A 223 2.51 -15.27 1.15
N VAL A 224 1.38 -15.87 0.80
CA VAL A 224 0.01 -15.43 1.08
C VAL A 224 -0.69 -16.41 2.00
N ALA A 225 -1.73 -15.98 2.70
CA ALA A 225 -2.52 -16.84 3.56
C ALA A 225 -3.41 -17.78 2.74
N TYR A 226 -4.11 -17.22 1.75
CA TYR A 226 -5.18 -17.90 1.02
C TYR A 226 -4.95 -17.88 -0.49
N THR A 227 -5.73 -18.71 -1.21
CA THR A 227 -5.55 -18.91 -2.65
C THR A 227 -5.99 -17.67 -3.45
N ASP A 228 -7.05 -17.00 -3.03
CA ASP A 228 -7.55 -15.75 -3.61
C ASP A 228 -6.52 -14.62 -3.58
N GLU A 229 -5.83 -14.41 -2.45
CA GLU A 229 -4.72 -13.44 -2.34
C GLU A 229 -3.64 -13.75 -3.39
N GLY A 230 -3.30 -15.03 -3.59
CA GLY A 230 -2.34 -15.46 -4.62
C GLY A 230 -2.82 -15.22 -6.05
N ILE A 231 -4.12 -15.42 -6.30
CA ILE A 231 -4.74 -15.13 -7.60
C ILE A 231 -4.67 -13.62 -7.91
N GLU A 232 -4.92 -12.77 -6.92
CA GLU A 232 -4.83 -11.32 -7.07
C GLU A 232 -3.42 -10.88 -7.45
N LEU A 233 -2.39 -11.40 -6.76
CA LEU A 233 -0.99 -11.15 -7.13
C LEU A 233 -0.69 -11.53 -8.57
N ARG A 234 -1.15 -12.71 -9.01
CA ARG A 234 -0.92 -13.21 -10.39
C ARG A 234 -1.64 -12.34 -11.42
N ARG A 235 -2.89 -11.95 -11.17
CA ARG A 235 -3.64 -11.03 -12.04
C ARG A 235 -2.97 -9.67 -12.16
N ALA A 236 -2.29 -9.24 -11.09
CA ALA A 236 -1.55 -7.99 -11.06
C ALA A 236 -0.15 -8.07 -11.70
N GLY A 237 0.23 -9.22 -12.28
CA GLY A 237 1.48 -9.38 -13.02
C GLY A 237 2.68 -9.81 -12.16
N ILE A 238 2.45 -10.28 -10.93
CA ILE A 238 3.52 -10.86 -10.12
C ILE A 238 3.91 -12.23 -10.67
N THR A 239 5.17 -12.37 -11.01
CA THR A 239 5.82 -13.58 -11.54
C THR A 239 6.71 -14.29 -10.52
N THR A 240 7.13 -13.60 -9.45
CA THR A 240 7.85 -14.23 -8.32
C THR A 240 7.09 -15.46 -7.80
N PRO A 241 7.76 -16.56 -7.42
CA PRO A 241 7.12 -17.71 -6.78
C PRO A 241 6.26 -17.30 -5.59
N VAL A 242 5.02 -17.82 -5.54
CA VAL A 242 4.03 -17.50 -4.49
C VAL A 242 3.62 -18.78 -3.80
N MET A 243 3.91 -18.86 -2.51
CA MET A 243 3.48 -19.94 -1.63
C MET A 243 2.13 -19.61 -0.98
N VAL A 244 1.18 -20.53 -1.01
CA VAL A 244 -0.12 -20.43 -0.33
C VAL A 244 -0.08 -21.25 0.95
N MET A 245 -0.19 -20.60 2.11
CA MET A 245 -0.05 -21.26 3.42
C MET A 245 -1.27 -22.10 3.82
N SER A 246 -2.47 -21.70 3.45
CA SER A 246 -3.71 -22.40 3.81
C SER A 246 -4.52 -22.70 2.55
N PRO A 247 -4.07 -23.65 1.70
CA PRO A 247 -4.84 -24.04 0.53
C PRO A 247 -6.14 -24.72 0.96
N GLU A 248 -7.26 -24.19 0.49
CA GLU A 248 -8.60 -24.76 0.70
C GLU A 248 -8.90 -25.83 -0.34
N GLU A 249 -9.62 -26.88 0.05
CA GLU A 249 -9.87 -28.05 -0.80
C GLU A 249 -10.63 -27.69 -2.07
N GLU A 250 -11.59 -26.77 -1.94
CA GLU A 250 -12.44 -26.25 -3.00
C GLU A 250 -11.66 -25.42 -4.02
N HIS A 251 -10.49 -24.88 -3.62
CA HIS A 251 -9.68 -23.94 -4.40
C HIS A 251 -8.38 -24.54 -4.96
N LEU A 252 -8.11 -25.84 -4.71
CA LEU A 252 -6.89 -26.51 -5.18
C LEU A 252 -6.65 -26.41 -6.68
N TYR A 253 -7.72 -26.41 -7.47
CA TYR A 253 -7.66 -26.23 -8.91
C TYR A 253 -7.02 -24.89 -9.31
N PHE A 254 -7.31 -23.82 -8.57
CA PHE A 254 -6.80 -22.49 -8.88
C PHE A 254 -5.30 -22.38 -8.65
N LEU A 255 -4.73 -23.19 -7.75
CA LEU A 255 -3.28 -23.26 -7.56
C LEU A 255 -2.57 -23.63 -8.86
N LEU A 256 -3.11 -24.60 -9.61
CA LEU A 256 -2.57 -25.02 -10.90
C LEU A 256 -2.75 -23.93 -11.96
N LYS A 257 -3.97 -23.39 -12.05
CA LYS A 257 -4.31 -22.38 -13.06
C LYS A 257 -3.47 -21.10 -12.94
N TYR A 258 -3.11 -20.72 -11.71
CA TYR A 258 -2.37 -19.49 -11.43
C TYR A 258 -0.92 -19.72 -11.00
N ASN A 259 -0.40 -20.95 -11.15
CA ASN A 259 0.99 -21.31 -10.81
C ASN A 259 1.37 -20.86 -9.38
N LEU A 260 0.59 -21.34 -8.40
CA LEU A 260 0.78 -21.11 -6.97
C LEU A 260 1.24 -22.41 -6.29
N GLU A 261 2.14 -22.30 -5.32
CA GLU A 261 2.78 -23.44 -4.65
C GLU A 261 2.11 -23.70 -3.29
N PRO A 262 1.42 -24.84 -3.07
CA PRO A 262 0.72 -25.08 -1.81
C PRO A 262 1.63 -25.52 -0.67
N GLU A 263 1.33 -25.01 0.53
CA GLU A 263 1.67 -25.63 1.80
C GLU A 263 0.89 -26.94 1.98
N ILE A 264 1.60 -28.04 2.25
CA ILE A 264 1.01 -29.34 2.57
C ILE A 264 1.30 -29.66 4.03
N TYR A 265 0.24 -29.68 4.83
CA TYR A 265 0.31 -29.89 6.28
C TYR A 265 -0.46 -31.12 6.77
N SER A 266 -1.14 -31.86 5.88
CA SER A 266 -1.89 -33.08 6.25
C SER A 266 -2.04 -34.07 5.09
N PHE A 267 -2.28 -35.34 5.42
CA PHE A 267 -2.59 -36.36 4.41
C PHE A 267 -3.88 -36.07 3.63
N ARG A 268 -4.85 -35.41 4.27
CA ARG A 268 -6.14 -35.07 3.66
C ARG A 268 -5.95 -34.11 2.49
N ILE A 269 -5.25 -32.99 2.71
CA ILE A 269 -5.00 -32.01 1.64
C ILE A 269 -4.11 -32.61 0.54
N LEU A 270 -3.10 -33.41 0.90
CA LEU A 270 -2.22 -34.08 -0.05
C LEU A 270 -3.00 -35.04 -0.98
N LYS A 271 -3.86 -35.89 -0.42
CA LYS A 271 -4.68 -36.85 -1.20
C LYS A 271 -5.67 -36.12 -2.11
N LYS A 272 -6.26 -35.01 -1.65
CA LYS A 272 -7.15 -34.16 -2.45
C LYS A 272 -6.40 -33.49 -3.60
N LEU A 273 -5.19 -32.96 -3.34
CA LEU A 273 -4.35 -32.37 -4.37
C LEU A 273 -4.02 -33.39 -5.47
N PHE A 274 -3.69 -34.63 -5.13
CA PHE A 274 -3.48 -35.67 -6.15
C PHE A 274 -4.73 -35.99 -6.97
N ALA A 275 -5.92 -35.98 -6.37
CA ALA A 275 -7.16 -36.17 -7.13
C ALA A 275 -7.34 -35.08 -8.20
N VAL A 276 -7.04 -33.82 -7.85
CA VAL A 276 -7.09 -32.69 -8.79
C VAL A 276 -5.97 -32.78 -9.85
N LEU A 277 -4.73 -33.05 -9.44
CA LEU A 277 -3.59 -33.17 -10.34
C LEU A 277 -3.76 -34.27 -11.39
N ARG A 278 -4.38 -35.40 -11.02
CA ARG A 278 -4.67 -36.50 -11.97
C ARG A 278 -5.69 -36.09 -13.03
N GLN A 279 -6.67 -35.26 -12.68
CA GLN A 279 -7.63 -34.70 -13.65
C GLN A 279 -6.97 -33.64 -14.55
N TRP A 280 -5.93 -32.97 -14.06
CA TRP A 280 -5.22 -31.91 -14.75
C TRP A 280 -3.94 -32.37 -15.46
N LYS A 281 -3.66 -33.68 -15.48
CA LYS A 281 -2.34 -34.22 -15.84
C LYS A 281 -1.86 -33.76 -17.22
N ASP A 282 -2.74 -33.71 -18.21
CA ASP A 282 -2.40 -33.30 -19.58
C ASP A 282 -2.11 -31.79 -19.70
N GLY A 283 -2.48 -30.99 -18.69
CA GLY A 283 -2.19 -29.56 -18.60
C GLY A 283 -0.93 -29.23 -17.78
N LEU A 284 -0.33 -30.21 -17.10
CA LEU A 284 0.90 -30.03 -16.34
C LEU A 284 2.11 -30.13 -17.29
N LYS A 285 2.85 -29.04 -17.44
CA LYS A 285 4.14 -29.06 -18.17
C LYS A 285 5.27 -29.64 -17.32
N GLU A 286 5.21 -29.39 -16.02
CA GLU A 286 6.19 -29.80 -15.01
C GLU A 286 5.45 -30.25 -13.75
N PRO A 287 6.05 -31.10 -12.89
CA PRO A 287 5.47 -31.45 -11.59
C PRO A 287 5.21 -30.21 -10.73
N LEU A 288 4.08 -30.16 -10.02
CA LEU A 288 3.73 -29.03 -9.17
C LEU A 288 4.70 -28.92 -7.97
N PRO A 289 5.38 -27.77 -7.78
CA PRO A 289 6.12 -27.49 -6.56
C PRO A 289 5.21 -27.48 -5.33
N ILE A 290 5.61 -28.20 -4.27
CA ILE A 290 4.91 -28.22 -2.98
C ILE A 290 5.86 -27.96 -1.81
N HIS A 291 5.31 -27.43 -0.71
CA HIS A 291 6.06 -27.15 0.51
C HIS A 291 5.53 -27.96 1.68
N ILE A 292 6.36 -28.84 2.25
CA ILE A 292 5.95 -29.72 3.35
C ILE A 292 6.10 -28.98 4.68
N LYS A 293 5.00 -28.88 5.44
CA LYS A 293 5.06 -28.31 6.79
C LYS A 293 5.18 -29.39 7.84
N TYR A 294 6.15 -29.24 8.72
CA TYR A 294 6.28 -30.01 9.94
C TYR A 294 5.83 -29.21 11.14
N ASP A 295 5.19 -29.89 12.09
CA ASP A 295 4.95 -29.36 13.43
C ASP A 295 6.10 -29.79 14.36
N THR A 296 6.92 -28.82 14.74
CA THR A 296 8.03 -29.04 15.69
C THR A 296 7.75 -28.46 17.08
N GLY A 297 6.50 -28.13 17.39
CA GLY A 297 6.11 -27.64 18.72
C GLY A 297 5.07 -26.51 18.73
N MET A 298 4.65 -26.01 17.58
CA MET A 298 3.60 -24.98 17.53
C MET A 298 2.20 -25.60 17.66
N HIS A 299 2.04 -26.88 17.29
CA HIS A 299 0.78 -27.64 17.39
C HIS A 299 -0.41 -26.99 16.68
N ARG A 300 -0.13 -26.18 15.66
CA ARG A 300 -1.15 -25.53 14.82
C ARG A 300 -1.48 -26.35 13.59
N LEU A 301 -0.49 -26.60 12.74
CA LEU A 301 -0.59 -27.36 11.50
C LEU A 301 0.78 -27.96 11.17
N GLY A 302 0.79 -29.13 10.55
CA GLY A 302 2.00 -29.78 10.06
C GLY A 302 2.04 -31.26 10.37
N PHE A 303 2.84 -32.00 9.60
CA PHE A 303 3.17 -33.38 9.86
C PHE A 303 4.06 -33.50 11.08
N ARG A 304 3.98 -34.65 11.75
CA ARG A 304 4.91 -35.03 12.82
C ARG A 304 6.02 -35.90 12.26
N LYS A 305 7.04 -36.14 13.09
CA LYS A 305 8.17 -37.01 12.72
C LYS A 305 7.70 -38.39 12.27
N GLU A 306 6.71 -38.95 12.97
CA GLU A 306 6.18 -40.29 12.74
C GLU A 306 5.49 -40.41 11.36
N ASP A 307 4.93 -39.31 10.85
CA ASP A 307 4.22 -39.27 9.57
C ASP A 307 5.17 -39.35 8.36
N THR A 308 6.48 -39.09 8.55
CA THR A 308 7.45 -38.94 7.46
C THR A 308 7.56 -40.18 6.58
N ALA A 309 7.40 -41.39 7.15
CA ALA A 309 7.46 -42.62 6.37
C ALA A 309 6.28 -42.76 5.40
N GLU A 310 5.05 -42.56 5.90
CA GLU A 310 3.84 -42.61 5.07
C GLU A 310 3.83 -41.46 4.04
N LEU A 311 4.24 -40.26 4.46
CA LEU A 311 4.30 -39.09 3.57
C LEU A 311 5.18 -39.36 2.35
N VAL A 312 6.40 -39.87 2.56
CA VAL A 312 7.32 -40.15 1.45
C VAL A 312 6.82 -41.28 0.57
N GLN A 313 6.20 -42.32 1.14
CA GLN A 313 5.58 -43.37 0.34
C GLN A 313 4.56 -42.79 -0.64
N ILE A 314 3.62 -41.97 -0.14
CA ILE A 314 2.58 -41.36 -0.96
C ILE A 314 3.19 -40.42 -2.01
N ILE A 315 4.21 -39.64 -1.67
CA ILE A 315 4.90 -38.74 -2.61
C ILE A 315 5.57 -39.55 -3.73
N ASN A 316 6.30 -40.63 -3.40
CA ASN A 316 7.02 -41.44 -4.38
C ASN A 316 6.07 -42.16 -5.35
N GLU A 317 4.89 -42.58 -4.89
CA GLU A 317 3.83 -43.14 -5.73
C GLU A 317 3.27 -42.11 -6.75
N ASN A 318 3.50 -40.82 -6.54
CA ASN A 318 2.95 -39.72 -7.34
C ASN A 318 4.02 -38.72 -7.82
N LYS A 319 5.27 -39.16 -7.92
CA LYS A 319 6.45 -38.31 -8.22
C LYS A 319 6.38 -37.56 -9.56
N ASP A 320 5.56 -38.04 -10.49
CA ASP A 320 5.38 -37.39 -11.80
C ASP A 320 4.41 -36.20 -11.74
N LEU A 321 3.68 -36.02 -10.62
CA LEU A 321 2.66 -34.99 -10.46
C LEU A 321 3.13 -33.82 -9.59
N ILE A 322 4.07 -34.07 -8.68
CA ILE A 322 4.55 -33.07 -7.70
C ILE A 322 6.07 -33.13 -7.54
N GLN A 323 6.64 -32.03 -7.07
CA GLN A 323 8.01 -31.95 -6.61
C GLN A 323 8.04 -31.31 -5.22
N VAL A 324 8.73 -31.92 -4.26
CA VAL A 324 8.93 -31.30 -2.93
C VAL A 324 10.00 -30.23 -3.06
N SER A 325 9.58 -28.97 -3.12
CA SER A 325 10.50 -27.82 -3.26
C SER A 325 11.12 -27.43 -1.93
N SER A 326 10.33 -27.47 -0.84
CA SER A 326 10.85 -27.19 0.49
C SER A 326 10.17 -28.00 1.58
N ALA A 327 10.84 -28.06 2.74
CA ALA A 327 10.24 -28.37 4.02
C ALA A 327 10.42 -27.19 4.98
N PHE A 328 9.46 -26.99 5.88
CA PHE A 328 9.51 -25.90 6.84
C PHE A 328 8.75 -26.18 8.13
N SER A 329 9.09 -25.43 9.18
CA SER A 329 8.34 -25.36 10.44
C SER A 329 8.20 -23.90 10.88
N HIS A 330 7.55 -23.65 12.01
CA HIS A 330 7.36 -22.32 12.61
C HIS A 330 7.75 -22.31 14.09
N PHE A 331 8.51 -21.31 14.50
CA PHE A 331 8.83 -21.08 15.90
C PHE A 331 7.58 -20.69 16.69
N SER A 332 7.40 -21.26 17.89
CA SER A 332 6.34 -20.85 18.80
C SER A 332 6.82 -19.72 19.74
N ALA A 333 8.01 -19.84 20.31
CA ALA A 333 8.47 -19.02 21.42
C ALA A 333 9.85 -18.39 21.12
N ARG A 334 9.81 -17.25 20.41
CA ARG A 334 10.92 -16.63 19.67
C ARG A 334 11.12 -15.15 19.95
N ASP A 335 10.25 -14.53 20.72
CA ASP A 335 10.36 -13.10 21.02
C ASP A 335 11.02 -12.88 22.40
N GLU A 336 10.93 -13.88 23.30
CA GLU A 336 11.43 -13.81 24.67
C GLU A 336 12.65 -14.72 24.89
N ALA A 337 13.66 -14.23 25.61
CA ALA A 337 14.91 -14.94 25.86
C ALA A 337 14.74 -16.18 26.74
N GLU A 338 13.73 -16.18 27.61
CA GLU A 338 13.44 -17.32 28.49
C GLU A 338 13.04 -18.59 27.73
N HIS A 339 12.62 -18.47 26.47
CA HIS A 339 12.18 -19.58 25.66
C HIS A 339 13.22 -20.06 24.63
N ASP A 340 14.45 -19.55 24.67
CA ASP A 340 15.48 -19.88 23.69
C ASP A 340 15.85 -21.36 23.67
N GLU A 341 15.82 -22.03 24.82
CA GLU A 341 16.05 -23.48 24.89
C GLU A 341 14.97 -24.25 24.12
N TYR A 342 13.71 -23.81 24.22
CA TYR A 342 12.61 -24.40 23.48
C TYR A 342 12.79 -24.19 21.97
N SER A 343 13.12 -22.96 21.54
CA SER A 343 13.42 -22.68 20.13
C SER A 343 14.58 -23.53 19.59
N ARG A 344 15.65 -23.74 20.36
CA ARG A 344 16.74 -24.65 19.97
C ARG A 344 16.29 -26.10 19.83
N LYS A 345 15.37 -26.58 20.69
CA LYS A 345 14.75 -27.91 20.54
C LYS A 345 13.92 -28.00 19.24
N GLN A 346 13.16 -26.95 18.89
CA GLN A 346 12.42 -26.91 17.63
C GLN A 346 13.34 -27.01 16.40
N ILE A 347 14.50 -26.35 16.44
CA ILE A 347 15.52 -26.42 15.37
C ILE A 347 16.03 -27.86 15.22
N ALA A 348 16.44 -28.49 16.32
CA ALA A 348 16.98 -29.86 16.28
C ALA A 348 15.96 -30.87 15.75
N VAL A 349 14.69 -30.77 16.17
CA VAL A 349 13.61 -31.63 15.64
C VAL A 349 13.40 -31.37 14.14
N PHE A 350 13.43 -30.11 13.72
CA PHE A 350 13.27 -29.74 12.32
C PHE A 350 14.39 -30.28 11.42
N GLU A 351 15.65 -30.19 11.87
CA GLU A 351 16.80 -30.75 11.17
C GLU A 351 16.70 -32.27 11.00
N ASP A 352 16.29 -32.98 12.05
CA ASP A 352 16.12 -34.43 12.04
C ASP A 352 15.02 -34.87 11.05
N VAL A 353 13.84 -34.25 11.07
CA VAL A 353 12.76 -34.61 10.13
C VAL A 353 13.12 -34.27 8.69
N CYS A 354 13.83 -33.16 8.44
CA CYS A 354 14.29 -32.82 7.10
C CYS A 354 15.34 -33.82 6.59
N THR A 355 16.27 -34.24 7.45
CA THR A 355 17.28 -35.25 7.10
C THR A 355 16.63 -36.58 6.73
N GLN A 356 15.62 -37.00 7.48
CA GLN A 356 14.85 -38.21 7.16
C GLN A 356 14.04 -38.06 5.86
N LEU A 357 13.44 -36.89 5.62
CA LEU A 357 12.69 -36.60 4.41
C LEU A 357 13.60 -36.66 3.17
N GLU A 358 14.73 -35.94 3.18
CA GLU A 358 15.71 -35.93 2.08
C GLU A 358 16.28 -37.33 1.80
N SER A 359 16.63 -38.08 2.84
CA SER A 359 17.16 -39.45 2.73
C SER A 359 16.19 -40.39 2.00
N LYS A 360 14.90 -40.29 2.31
CA LYS A 360 13.86 -41.14 1.71
C LYS A 360 13.38 -40.65 0.34
N LEU A 361 13.44 -39.34 0.08
CA LEU A 361 13.15 -38.75 -1.25
C LEU A 361 14.30 -38.96 -2.24
N GLY A 362 15.54 -39.06 -1.77
CA GLY A 362 16.73 -39.25 -2.60
C GLY A 362 17.31 -37.96 -3.19
N TYR A 363 16.86 -36.78 -2.74
CA TYR A 363 17.37 -35.48 -3.17
C TYR A 363 17.28 -34.44 -2.05
N LYS A 364 18.02 -33.34 -2.20
CA LYS A 364 18.03 -32.20 -1.26
C LYS A 364 16.85 -31.26 -1.52
N ILE A 365 16.27 -30.72 -0.46
CA ILE A 365 15.16 -29.78 -0.52
C ILE A 365 15.52 -28.49 0.21
N MET A 366 14.87 -27.38 -0.14
CA MET A 366 15.05 -26.14 0.62
C MET A 366 14.46 -26.29 2.03
N LYS A 367 15.14 -25.78 3.04
CA LYS A 367 14.67 -25.78 4.43
C LYS A 367 14.52 -24.36 4.93
N HIS A 368 13.45 -24.10 5.68
CA HIS A 368 13.23 -22.78 6.28
C HIS A 368 12.44 -22.85 7.59
N ILE A 369 12.86 -22.11 8.62
CA ILE A 369 12.13 -22.05 9.91
C ILE A 369 12.09 -20.64 10.50
N ALA A 370 13.09 -19.80 10.22
CA ALA A 370 13.18 -18.46 10.77
C ALA A 370 12.07 -17.53 10.26
N ASN A 371 11.32 -16.93 11.18
CA ASN A 371 10.49 -15.75 10.97
C ASN A 371 11.31 -14.47 11.29
N SER A 372 10.72 -13.26 11.16
CA SER A 372 11.42 -11.97 11.35
C SER A 372 12.36 -11.94 12.56
N SER A 373 11.85 -12.19 13.78
CA SER A 373 12.66 -12.17 15.00
C SER A 373 13.76 -13.25 14.98
N ALA A 374 13.44 -14.44 14.48
CA ALA A 374 14.39 -15.54 14.45
C ALA A 374 15.54 -15.36 13.45
N ILE A 375 15.36 -14.55 12.39
CA ILE A 375 16.45 -14.17 11.47
C ILE A 375 17.60 -13.53 12.24
N LEU A 376 17.26 -12.68 13.22
CA LEU A 376 18.21 -11.90 14.00
C LEU A 376 18.73 -12.66 15.22
N ARG A 377 17.84 -13.40 15.91
CA ARG A 377 18.17 -14.07 17.18
C ARG A 377 18.82 -15.44 17.01
N PHE A 378 18.54 -16.14 15.91
CA PHE A 378 19.01 -17.51 15.66
C PHE A 378 19.63 -17.63 14.26
N PRO A 379 20.81 -17.02 14.02
CA PRO A 379 21.46 -17.05 12.70
C PRO A 379 21.77 -18.48 12.20
N GLN A 380 21.95 -19.44 13.11
CA GLN A 380 22.10 -20.86 12.77
C GLN A 380 20.82 -21.49 12.17
N ALA A 381 19.66 -20.86 12.35
CA ALA A 381 18.36 -21.35 11.86
C ALA A 381 17.94 -20.71 10.53
N GLN A 382 18.87 -20.05 9.82
CA GLN A 382 18.61 -19.49 8.49
C GLN A 382 18.32 -20.57 7.45
N PHE A 383 19.03 -21.70 7.53
CA PHE A 383 18.96 -22.78 6.53
C PHE A 383 19.10 -22.25 5.10
N ASP A 384 18.24 -22.67 4.18
CA ASP A 384 18.30 -22.30 2.76
C ASP A 384 17.42 -21.08 2.45
N MET A 385 16.45 -20.75 3.33
CA MET A 385 15.54 -19.62 3.16
C MET A 385 14.99 -19.13 4.50
N VAL A 386 14.74 -17.83 4.62
CA VAL A 386 14.06 -17.23 5.78
C VAL A 386 12.75 -16.57 5.39
N ARG A 387 11.86 -16.36 6.36
CA ARG A 387 10.53 -15.77 6.13
C ARG A 387 10.39 -14.43 6.85
N LEU A 388 10.43 -13.34 6.11
CA LEU A 388 10.31 -11.98 6.63
C LEU A 388 8.85 -11.50 6.58
N GLY A 389 8.28 -11.20 7.74
CA GLY A 389 6.93 -10.63 7.87
C GLY A 389 6.98 -9.22 8.46
N ILE A 390 6.52 -9.04 9.70
CA ILE A 390 6.41 -7.71 10.34
C ILE A 390 7.73 -6.93 10.46
N GLY A 391 8.87 -7.60 10.45
CA GLY A 391 10.17 -6.93 10.46
C GLY A 391 10.37 -6.04 9.23
N LEU A 392 9.76 -6.41 8.09
CA LEU A 392 9.76 -5.57 6.89
C LEU A 392 9.09 -4.21 7.15
N TYR A 393 8.09 -4.17 8.04
CA TYR A 393 7.29 -2.99 8.36
C TYR A 393 7.81 -2.23 9.59
N GLY A 394 9.06 -2.47 10.00
CA GLY A 394 9.69 -1.71 11.08
C GLY A 394 9.48 -2.27 12.48
N VAL A 395 8.88 -3.46 12.63
CA VAL A 395 8.56 -4.01 13.95
C VAL A 395 9.45 -5.20 14.28
N ASP A 396 10.19 -5.08 15.38
CA ASP A 396 10.92 -6.17 15.99
C ASP A 396 10.97 -5.98 17.52
N GLU A 397 10.92 -7.08 18.27
CA GLU A 397 10.95 -7.06 19.74
C GLU A 397 12.37 -7.18 20.33
N SER A 398 13.36 -7.53 19.50
CA SER A 398 14.76 -7.61 19.92
C SER A 398 15.45 -6.24 19.95
N SER A 399 16.73 -6.24 20.33
CA SER A 399 17.57 -5.04 20.36
C SER A 399 17.72 -4.35 19.00
N TYR A 400 17.47 -5.07 17.90
CA TYR A 400 17.61 -4.55 16.54
C TYR A 400 16.40 -3.72 16.09
N GLY A 401 15.31 -3.67 16.85
CA GLY A 401 14.13 -2.89 16.48
C GLY A 401 14.42 -1.39 16.28
N ALA A 402 15.47 -0.85 16.93
CA ALA A 402 15.88 0.54 16.75
C ALA A 402 16.59 0.82 15.41
N ASP A 403 17.06 -0.22 14.73
CA ASP A 403 17.73 -0.12 13.42
C ASP A 403 16.75 -0.21 12.24
N LEU A 404 15.46 -0.46 12.53
CA LEU A 404 14.41 -0.57 11.52
C LEU A 404 13.68 0.76 11.35
N ALA A 405 13.40 1.10 10.09
CA ALA A 405 12.64 2.29 9.74
C ALA A 405 11.13 2.05 9.90
N ASP A 406 10.41 3.07 10.37
CA ASP A 406 8.94 3.08 10.38
C ASP A 406 8.41 3.16 8.94
N VAL A 407 7.71 2.12 8.50
CA VAL A 407 7.18 2.04 7.13
C VAL A 407 5.78 2.63 6.99
N LEU A 408 5.02 2.60 8.08
CA LEU A 408 3.58 2.88 8.07
C LEU A 408 3.26 4.10 8.93
N THR A 409 2.52 5.05 8.36
CA THR A 409 2.09 6.27 9.02
C THR A 409 0.58 6.38 8.95
N PHE A 410 -0.12 6.30 10.08
CA PHE A 410 -1.57 6.47 10.15
C PHE A 410 -1.92 7.86 10.64
N LYS A 411 -2.57 8.66 9.79
CA LYS A 411 -2.85 10.06 10.07
C LYS A 411 -4.25 10.49 9.65
N THR A 412 -4.72 11.55 10.27
CA THR A 412 -6.02 12.18 10.04
C THR A 412 -5.87 13.70 10.16
N HIS A 413 -6.97 14.42 10.31
CA HIS A 413 -6.97 15.87 10.47
C HIS A 413 -8.01 16.31 11.52
N ILE A 414 -7.86 17.55 11.99
CA ILE A 414 -8.85 18.23 12.82
C ILE A 414 -10.02 18.69 11.95
N ILE A 415 -11.24 18.31 12.32
CA ILE A 415 -12.48 18.76 11.69
C ILE A 415 -12.99 20.04 12.37
N GLN A 416 -13.00 20.06 13.70
CA GLN A 416 -13.58 21.16 14.46
C GLN A 416 -12.83 21.37 15.77
N ILE A 417 -12.67 22.61 16.21
CA ILE A 417 -12.18 22.93 17.55
C ILE A 417 -13.26 23.66 18.36
N ARG A 418 -13.47 23.25 19.61
CA ARG A 418 -14.38 23.91 20.55
C ARG A 418 -13.70 24.20 21.88
N GLU A 419 -14.04 25.33 22.47
CA GLU A 419 -13.74 25.60 23.87
C GLU A 419 -14.84 24.98 24.75
N LEU A 420 -14.42 24.32 25.82
CA LEU A 420 -15.29 23.80 26.86
C LEU A 420 -15.07 24.54 28.15
N GLN A 421 -16.18 24.92 28.78
CA GLN A 421 -16.19 25.47 30.13
C GLN A 421 -16.15 24.36 31.18
N GLU A 422 -15.86 24.74 32.41
CA GLU A 422 -15.96 23.84 33.56
C GLU A 422 -17.39 23.27 33.68
N GLY A 423 -17.50 21.96 33.92
CA GLY A 423 -18.78 21.23 34.01
C GLY A 423 -19.36 20.74 32.67
N GLU A 424 -18.85 21.23 31.53
CA GLU A 424 -19.23 20.71 30.21
C GLU A 424 -18.59 19.34 29.96
N SER A 425 -19.17 18.56 29.04
CA SER A 425 -18.73 17.18 28.79
C SER A 425 -18.63 16.83 27.31
N VAL A 426 -17.82 15.83 27.00
CA VAL A 426 -17.50 15.40 25.62
C VAL A 426 -17.86 13.95 25.35
N GLY A 427 -18.45 13.72 24.19
CA GLY A 427 -18.68 12.39 23.63
C GLY A 427 -19.78 11.58 24.32
N TYR A 428 -19.92 10.31 23.90
CA TYR A 428 -20.94 9.41 24.42
C TYR A 428 -20.83 9.20 25.93
N SER A 429 -22.00 9.13 26.58
CA SER A 429 -22.17 8.90 28.01
C SER A 429 -21.53 9.96 28.91
N ARG A 430 -21.15 11.13 28.36
CA ARG A 430 -20.50 12.23 29.12
C ARG A 430 -19.28 11.76 29.93
N LYS A 431 -18.55 10.75 29.46
CA LYS A 431 -17.45 10.13 30.22
C LYS A 431 -16.30 11.09 30.51
N ALA A 432 -16.10 12.09 29.65
CA ALA A 432 -15.14 13.16 29.89
C ALA A 432 -15.90 14.43 30.29
N ILE A 433 -15.91 14.74 31.59
CA ILE A 433 -16.41 16.00 32.13
C ILE A 433 -15.22 16.91 32.39
N SER A 434 -15.28 18.14 31.88
CA SER A 434 -14.23 19.14 32.04
C SER A 434 -14.23 19.69 33.46
N GLN A 435 -13.10 19.59 34.16
CA GLN A 435 -12.92 20.18 35.50
C GLN A 435 -12.41 21.62 35.45
N ASN A 436 -12.02 22.08 34.27
CA ASN A 436 -11.46 23.40 34.00
C ASN A 436 -11.75 23.78 32.55
N LYS A 437 -11.44 25.02 32.15
CA LYS A 437 -11.55 25.43 30.74
C LYS A 437 -10.58 24.59 29.89
N ARG A 438 -11.10 23.93 28.84
CA ARG A 438 -10.34 23.06 27.92
C ARG A 438 -10.60 23.44 26.47
N ARG A 439 -9.65 23.15 25.58
CA ARG A 439 -9.79 23.28 24.13
C ARG A 439 -9.76 21.87 23.53
N ILE A 440 -10.87 21.45 22.95
CA ILE A 440 -11.05 20.10 22.42
C ILE A 440 -11.18 20.15 20.91
N ALA A 441 -10.36 19.35 20.23
CA ALA A 441 -10.42 19.17 18.79
C ALA A 441 -11.11 17.84 18.47
N THR A 442 -12.05 17.86 17.51
CA THR A 442 -12.63 16.66 16.91
C THR A 442 -11.81 16.27 15.69
N ILE A 443 -11.39 15.01 15.61
CA ILE A 443 -10.61 14.44 14.50
C ILE A 443 -11.41 13.39 13.73
N SER A 444 -11.13 13.27 12.43
CA SER A 444 -11.89 12.47 11.46
C SER A 444 -11.57 10.96 11.49
N VAL A 445 -11.45 10.37 12.67
CA VAL A 445 -11.15 8.95 12.82
C VAL A 445 -11.93 8.34 13.98
N GLY A 446 -12.47 7.16 13.76
CA GLY A 446 -13.26 6.41 14.74
C GLY A 446 -13.07 4.90 14.64
N TYR A 447 -13.85 4.15 15.40
CA TYR A 447 -13.67 2.70 15.50
C TYR A 447 -13.98 1.94 14.21
N ALA A 448 -14.78 2.51 13.30
CA ALA A 448 -15.01 1.88 12.02
C ALA A 448 -13.84 2.10 11.03
N ASP A 449 -12.89 2.99 11.34
CA ASP A 449 -11.60 3.14 10.63
C ASP A 449 -10.55 2.13 11.13
N GLY A 450 -10.84 1.43 12.23
CA GLY A 450 -9.87 0.63 12.96
C GLY A 450 -9.28 1.31 14.20
N PHE A 451 -9.63 2.57 14.49
CA PHE A 451 -9.20 3.23 15.72
C PHE A 451 -10.03 2.74 16.91
N GLN A 452 -9.57 1.66 17.54
CA GLN A 452 -10.36 0.89 18.49
C GLN A 452 -10.89 1.72 19.66
N ARG A 453 -12.09 1.36 20.13
CA ARG A 453 -12.76 2.08 21.24
C ARG A 453 -11.96 2.11 22.54
N ILE A 454 -11.08 1.12 22.74
CA ILE A 454 -10.18 1.04 23.89
C ILE A 454 -9.17 2.20 23.95
N MET A 455 -8.88 2.85 22.82
CA MET A 455 -7.95 3.98 22.74
C MET A 455 -8.50 5.27 23.36
N GLY A 456 -9.80 5.31 23.67
CA GLY A 456 -10.45 6.44 24.30
C GLY A 456 -10.01 6.69 25.75
N ASN A 457 -10.50 7.78 26.32
CA ASN A 457 -10.33 8.15 27.73
C ASN A 457 -8.86 8.22 28.20
N GLY A 458 -7.96 8.70 27.34
CA GLY A 458 -6.55 8.93 27.66
C GLY A 458 -5.65 7.71 27.49
N ASN A 459 -6.18 6.55 27.08
CA ASN A 459 -5.37 5.34 26.85
C ASN A 459 -4.39 5.50 25.68
N TRP A 460 -4.65 6.44 24.76
CA TRP A 460 -3.73 6.80 23.69
C TRP A 460 -3.54 8.32 23.59
N GLN A 461 -2.41 8.71 22.98
CA GLN A 461 -2.10 10.09 22.63
C GLN A 461 -1.67 10.16 21.17
N VAL A 462 -2.25 11.11 20.44
CA VAL A 462 -1.85 11.43 19.06
C VAL A 462 -0.76 12.50 19.06
N LEU A 463 -0.04 12.64 17.95
CA LEU A 463 0.85 13.78 17.73
C LEU A 463 0.20 14.83 16.84
N LEU A 464 0.31 16.09 17.26
CA LEU A 464 -0.12 17.27 16.54
C LEU A 464 0.98 18.32 16.67
N HIS A 465 1.56 18.79 15.56
CA HIS A 465 2.74 19.67 15.56
C HIS A 465 3.90 19.15 16.43
N GLY A 466 4.11 17.81 16.44
CA GLY A 466 5.11 17.14 17.28
C GLY A 466 4.79 17.09 18.77
N LYS A 467 3.63 17.58 19.21
CA LYS A 467 3.18 17.58 20.60
C LYS A 467 2.11 16.52 20.84
N LYS A 468 2.15 15.88 22.01
CA LYS A 468 1.17 14.85 22.40
C LYS A 468 -0.17 15.47 22.80
N ALA A 469 -1.25 14.99 22.20
CA ALA A 469 -2.64 15.33 22.56
C ALA A 469 -3.38 14.04 22.95
N ALA A 470 -3.97 14.01 24.15
CA ALA A 470 -4.65 12.81 24.65
C ALA A 470 -6.06 12.65 24.07
N ILE A 471 -6.46 11.41 23.75
CA ILE A 471 -7.84 11.12 23.36
C ILE A 471 -8.77 11.39 24.55
N THR A 472 -9.78 12.23 24.36
CA THR A 472 -10.74 12.64 25.40
C THR A 472 -12.10 12.01 25.16
N GLY A 473 -12.60 11.27 26.16
CA GLY A 473 -13.88 10.58 26.07
C GLY A 473 -13.80 9.29 25.24
N ASN A 474 -14.97 8.74 24.90
CA ASN A 474 -15.03 7.53 24.07
C ASN A 474 -14.77 7.86 22.60
N VAL A 475 -14.07 6.96 21.91
CA VAL A 475 -14.00 6.95 20.44
C VAL A 475 -15.41 6.65 19.88
N CYS A 476 -15.85 7.44 18.90
CA CYS A 476 -17.12 7.26 18.19
C CYS A 476 -16.90 6.48 16.88
N MET A 477 -17.97 6.25 16.11
CA MET A 477 -17.88 5.43 14.89
C MET A 477 -16.91 6.00 13.86
N ASP A 478 -16.99 7.31 13.62
CA ASP A 478 -16.26 7.99 12.54
C ASP A 478 -15.37 9.13 13.04
N MET A 479 -15.45 9.46 14.33
CA MET A 479 -14.76 10.60 14.91
C MET A 479 -14.33 10.31 16.35
N CYS A 480 -13.32 11.02 16.82
CA CYS A 480 -12.98 11.10 18.23
C CYS A 480 -12.46 12.49 18.58
N MET A 481 -12.27 12.73 19.86
CA MET A 481 -11.89 14.04 20.39
C MET A 481 -10.52 13.95 21.05
N ILE A 482 -9.71 14.99 20.89
CA ILE A 482 -8.40 15.12 21.50
C ILE A 482 -8.30 16.42 22.27
N ASP A 483 -7.56 16.40 23.38
CA ASP A 483 -7.30 17.61 24.17
C ASP A 483 -6.13 18.40 23.58
N VAL A 484 -6.43 19.58 23.06
CA VAL A 484 -5.46 20.53 22.48
C VAL A 484 -5.30 21.78 23.35
N THR A 485 -5.71 21.73 24.62
CA THR A 485 -5.58 22.87 25.56
C THR A 485 -4.14 23.38 25.64
N ASN A 486 -3.16 22.48 25.58
CA ASN A 486 -1.73 22.80 25.65
C ASN A 486 -1.07 22.98 24.27
N ILE A 487 -1.87 23.07 23.20
CA ILE A 487 -1.43 23.26 21.82
C ILE A 487 -2.22 24.45 21.23
N PRO A 488 -1.89 25.69 21.66
CA PRO A 488 -2.64 26.89 21.26
C PRO A 488 -2.60 27.15 19.74
N GLU A 489 -1.55 26.69 19.06
CA GLU A 489 -1.39 26.82 17.62
C GLU A 489 -2.27 25.87 16.79
N ALA A 490 -2.96 24.90 17.41
CA ALA A 490 -3.79 23.94 16.69
C ALA A 490 -4.96 24.63 15.96
N GLN A 491 -5.21 24.24 14.71
CA GLN A 491 -6.22 24.78 13.81
C GLN A 491 -7.05 23.67 13.15
N GLU A 492 -8.26 24.01 12.70
CA GLU A 492 -9.06 23.11 11.87
C GLU A 492 -8.32 22.86 10.55
N GLY A 493 -8.29 21.60 10.10
CA GLY A 493 -7.51 21.15 8.95
C GLY A 493 -6.09 20.68 9.27
N ASP A 494 -5.58 20.92 10.49
CA ASP A 494 -4.24 20.44 10.86
C ASP A 494 -4.16 18.91 10.84
N GLU A 495 -3.03 18.39 10.37
CA GLU A 495 -2.72 16.96 10.35
C GLU A 495 -2.47 16.44 11.78
N VAL A 496 -3.01 15.26 12.05
CA VAL A 496 -2.93 14.57 13.34
C VAL A 496 -2.41 13.15 13.10
N LEU A 497 -1.27 12.83 13.71
CA LEU A 497 -0.60 11.55 13.59
C LEU A 497 -1.07 10.58 14.68
N LEU A 498 -1.70 9.48 14.29
CA LEU A 498 -2.15 8.42 15.21
C LEU A 498 -1.00 7.50 15.59
N PHE A 499 -0.26 6.99 14.60
CA PHE A 499 1.00 6.28 14.77
C PHE A 499 1.89 6.48 13.53
N GLY A 500 3.21 6.39 13.71
CA GLY A 500 4.23 6.59 12.68
C GLY A 500 5.52 7.12 13.32
N GLU A 501 6.33 7.85 12.56
CA GLU A 501 7.57 8.44 13.09
C GLU A 501 7.29 9.32 14.32
N GLY A 502 7.98 9.04 15.43
CA GLY A 502 7.79 9.74 16.71
C GLY A 502 6.58 9.28 17.54
N ASN A 503 5.70 8.42 17.00
CA ASN A 503 4.59 7.79 17.72
C ASN A 503 4.45 6.31 17.34
N SER A 504 5.32 5.47 17.89
CA SER A 504 5.54 4.10 17.43
C SER A 504 4.27 3.22 17.37
N LEU A 505 4.14 2.46 16.28
CA LEU A 505 3.14 1.39 16.13
C LEU A 505 3.20 0.35 17.26
N LYS A 506 4.38 0.09 17.83
CA LYS A 506 4.55 -0.85 18.94
C LYS A 506 3.81 -0.36 20.19
N ASP A 507 3.93 0.92 20.51
CA ASP A 507 3.25 1.49 21.66
C ASP A 507 1.76 1.67 21.39
N TYR A 508 1.38 1.95 20.15
CA TYR A 508 -0.02 1.95 19.71
C TYR A 508 -0.68 0.58 19.93
N ALA A 509 0.00 -0.51 19.55
CA ALA A 509 -0.49 -1.87 19.75
C ALA A 509 -0.61 -2.24 21.25
N LYS A 510 0.38 -1.84 22.08
CA LYS A 510 0.30 -2.03 23.54
C LYS A 510 -0.90 -1.31 24.15
N ALA A 511 -1.19 -0.07 23.72
CA ALA A 511 -2.36 0.68 24.18
C ALA A 511 -3.70 0.00 23.77
N MET A 512 -3.69 -0.75 22.67
CA MET A 512 -4.78 -1.62 22.24
C MET A 512 -4.85 -2.97 22.98
N ASN A 513 -3.90 -3.26 23.87
CA ASN A 513 -3.69 -4.58 24.50
C ASN A 513 -3.49 -5.71 23.46
N THR A 514 -2.70 -5.43 22.42
CA THR A 514 -2.38 -6.41 21.39
C THR A 514 -0.97 -6.21 20.80
N ILE A 515 -0.66 -6.95 19.73
CA ILE A 515 0.56 -6.95 18.93
C ILE A 515 0.41 -6.08 17.68
N ALA A 516 1.53 -5.61 17.14
CA ALA A 516 1.55 -4.74 15.96
C ALA A 516 0.81 -5.34 14.74
N TYR A 517 0.87 -6.66 14.54
CA TYR A 517 0.12 -7.33 13.47
C TYR A 517 -1.40 -7.09 13.57
N GLU A 518 -1.98 -7.22 14.77
CA GLU A 518 -3.41 -7.00 14.96
C GLU A 518 -3.75 -5.51 14.82
N ALA A 519 -2.90 -4.62 15.34
CA ALA A 519 -3.08 -3.19 15.16
C ALA A 519 -3.15 -2.78 13.69
N LEU A 520 -2.26 -3.30 12.84
CA LEU A 520 -2.26 -3.03 11.40
C LEU A 520 -3.45 -3.63 10.67
N THR A 521 -3.76 -4.90 10.94
CA THR A 521 -4.90 -5.59 10.30
C THR A 521 -6.25 -5.03 10.74
N SER A 522 -6.31 -4.32 11.87
CA SER A 522 -7.51 -3.64 12.33
C SER A 522 -7.84 -2.36 11.54
N VAL A 523 -6.89 -1.79 10.78
CA VAL A 523 -7.12 -0.59 9.97
C VAL A 523 -8.06 -0.94 8.82
N SER A 524 -9.28 -0.40 8.86
CA SER A 524 -10.36 -0.72 7.93
C SER A 524 -10.03 -0.34 6.49
N GLU A 525 -10.57 -1.07 5.52
CA GLU A 525 -10.41 -0.78 4.09
C GLU A 525 -10.89 0.62 3.69
N ARG A 526 -11.78 1.23 4.50
CA ARG A 526 -12.28 2.59 4.27
C ARG A 526 -11.21 3.68 4.41
N VAL A 527 -10.11 3.36 5.10
CA VAL A 527 -8.95 4.25 5.24
C VAL A 527 -8.14 4.15 3.95
N LYS A 528 -7.84 5.28 3.31
CA LYS A 528 -7.06 5.27 2.06
C LYS A 528 -5.63 4.81 2.33
N ARG A 529 -5.11 3.89 1.53
CA ARG A 529 -3.67 3.57 1.50
C ARG A 529 -2.99 4.51 0.52
N VAL A 530 -1.91 5.17 0.93
CA VAL A 530 -1.12 6.08 0.09
C VAL A 530 0.31 5.59 0.06
N TYR A 531 0.86 5.39 -1.13
CA TYR A 531 2.23 4.92 -1.32
C TYR A 531 3.15 6.09 -1.60
N ILE A 532 4.16 6.28 -0.77
CA ILE A 532 5.17 7.32 -0.94
C ILE A 532 6.49 6.71 -1.36
N GLN A 533 7.11 7.32 -2.36
CA GLN A 533 8.44 7.01 -2.83
C GLN A 533 9.19 8.32 -3.01
N HIS A 534 10.16 8.60 -2.14
CA HIS A 534 10.98 9.80 -2.26
C HIS A 534 11.96 9.62 -3.42
N GLY A 535 12.02 10.61 -4.31
CA GLY A 535 13.03 10.65 -5.36
C GLY A 535 14.41 10.79 -4.72
N SER A 536 15.31 9.86 -5.03
CA SER A 536 16.71 9.91 -4.63
C SER A 536 17.48 10.96 -5.43
#